data_AF-A0A2X3FE41-F1
#
_entry.id   AF-A0A2X3FE41-F1
#
_cell.length_a   1.000
_cell.length_b   1.000
_cell.length_c   1.000
_cell.angle_alpha   90.00
_cell.angle_beta   90.00
_cell.angle_gamma   90.00
#
_symmetry.space_group_name_H-M   'P 1'
#
loop_
_entity.id
_entity.type
_entity.pdbx_description
1 polymer ?
#
loop_
_entity_poly.entity_id
_entity_poly.type
_entity_poly.pdbx_seq_one_letter_code
_entity_poly.pdbx_strand_id
1 'polypeptide(L)' 'MPHSLYATDTDLTADNLLRLPAEFGCPVWVYDAQIIRRQIAQLSQFDVVRLRKKPALTFIFCV' A
#
# COMPACT_ATOMS: atom_id res chain seq x y z
N MET A 1 -3.66 -8.56 -3.04
CA MET A 1 -3.13 -9.89 -3.40
C MET A 1 -1.89 -10.15 -2.56
N PRO A 2 -1.75 -11.33 -1.94
CA PRO A 2 -0.51 -11.66 -1.25
C PRO A 2 0.64 -11.70 -2.27
N HIS A 3 1.72 -10.99 -1.96
CA HIS A 3 2.95 -11.00 -2.74
C HIS A 3 4.08 -11.55 -1.86
N SER A 4 5.08 -12.17 -2.47
CA SER A 4 6.23 -12.68 -1.72
C SER A 4 7.08 -11.51 -1.21
N LEU A 5 7.45 -11.54 0.07
CA LEU A 5 8.33 -10.52 0.67
C LEU A 5 9.78 -10.60 0.17
N TYR A 6 10.14 -11.69 -0.50
CA TYR A 6 11.46 -11.92 -1.10
C TYR A 6 11.52 -11.56 -2.59
N ALA A 7 10.38 -11.16 -3.18
CA ALA A 7 10.35 -10.73 -4.56
C ALA A 7 10.72 -9.26 -4.66
N THR A 8 11.71 -8.93 -5.48
CA THR A 8 12.24 -7.58 -5.69
C THR A 8 11.47 -6.78 -6.75
N ASP A 9 10.31 -7.29 -7.17
CA ASP A 9 9.46 -6.68 -8.20
C ASP A 9 8.73 -5.42 -7.70
N THR A 10 8.66 -5.25 -6.38
CA THR A 10 7.98 -4.14 -5.70
C THR A 10 8.83 -3.64 -4.53
N ASP A 11 8.56 -2.43 -4.04
CA ASP A 11 9.30 -1.86 -2.92
C ASP A 11 8.85 -2.45 -1.56
N LEU A 12 7.82 -3.31 -1.56
CA LEU A 12 7.32 -4.08 -0.41
C LEU A 12 8.15 -5.34 -0.13
N THR A 13 9.47 -5.17 0.03
CA THR A 13 10.39 -6.25 0.39
C THR A 13 10.55 -6.39 1.91
N ALA A 14 11.01 -7.56 2.36
CA ALA A 14 11.28 -7.83 3.77
C ALA A 14 12.23 -6.79 4.40
N ASP A 15 13.31 -6.43 3.70
CA ASP A 15 14.30 -5.44 4.16
C ASP A 15 13.68 -4.05 4.37
N ASN A 16 12.85 -3.58 3.43
CA ASN A 16 12.21 -2.28 3.53
C ASN A 16 11.17 -2.28 4.66
N LEU A 17 10.38 -3.34 4.78
CA LEU A 17 9.35 -3.47 5.82
C LEU A 17 9.92 -3.62 7.23
N LEU A 18 11.11 -4.20 7.39
CA LEU A 18 11.76 -4.33 8.70
C LEU A 18 12.30 -3.00 9.24
N ARG A 19 12.64 -2.05 8.37
CA ARG A 19 13.16 -0.72 8.77
C ARG A 19 12.06 0.24 9.21
N LEU A 20 10.88 0.14 8.60
CA LEU A 20 9.78 1.09 8.81
C LEU A 20 9.24 1.14 10.25
N PRO A 21 9.07 0.03 10.99
CA PRO A 21 8.63 0.08 12.38
C PRO A 21 9.62 0.80 13.31
N ALA A 22 10.92 0.74 13.00
CA ALA A 22 11.95 1.43 13.77
C ALA A 22 11.93 2.95 13.53
N GLU A 23 11.53 3.38 12.33
CA GLU A 23 11.50 4.79 11.94
C GLU A 23 10.15 5.48 12.23
N PHE A 24 9.03 4.78 12.04
CA PHE A 24 7.68 5.34 12.12
C PHE A 24 6.84 4.83 13.30
N GLY A 25 7.38 3.90 14.09
CA GLY A 25 6.63 3.26 15.18
C GLY A 25 5.69 2.15 14.69
N CYS A 26 5.09 1.41 15.64
CA CYS A 26 4.26 0.24 15.35
C CYS A 26 2.88 0.41 16.00
N PRO A 27 1.75 0.07 15.33
CA PRO A 27 1.63 -0.54 14.00
C PRO A 27 1.71 0.47 12.83
N VAL A 28 2.45 0.10 11.78
CA VAL A 28 2.60 0.90 10.55
C VAL A 28 1.86 0.26 9.37
N TRP A 29 1.19 1.08 8.56
CA TRP A 29 0.52 0.66 7.33
C TRP A 29 1.30 1.18 6.13
N VAL A 30 1.80 0.26 5.30
CA VAL A 30 2.66 0.57 4.16
C VAL A 30 1.95 0.18 2.88
N TYR A 31 1.92 1.08 1.90
CA TYR A 31 1.32 0.86 0.59
C TYR A 31 2.33 1.21 -0.50
N ASP A 32 2.43 0.36 -1.52
CA ASP A 32 3.28 0.61 -2.69
C ASP A 32 2.48 1.35 -3.78
N ALA A 33 2.98 2.51 -4.19
CA ALA A 33 2.34 3.35 -5.20
C ALA A 33 2.37 2.72 -6.61
N GLN A 34 3.36 1.92 -6.96
CA GLN A 34 3.47 1.23 -8.24
C GLN A 34 2.39 0.18 -8.39
N ILE A 35 2.07 -0.56 -7.32
CA ILE A 35 0.97 -1.53 -7.32
C ILE A 35 -0.36 -0.82 -7.60
N ILE A 36 -0.61 0.31 -6.94
CA ILE A 36 -1.83 1.11 -7.15
C ILE A 36 -1.90 1.63 -8.59
N ARG A 37 -0.79 2.17 -9.12
CA ARG A 37 -0.71 2.66 -10.50
C ARG A 37 -0.95 1.55 -11.53
N ARG A 38 -0.38 0.36 -11.30
CA ARG A 38 -0.57 -0.81 -12.17
C ARG A 38 -2.03 -1.23 -12.21
N GLN A 39 -2.72 -1.21 -11.07
CA GLN A 39 -4.15 -1.51 -11.00
C GLN A 39 -5.02 -0.44 -11.67
N ILE A 40 -4.69 0.84 -11.52
CA ILE A 40 -5.37 1.92 -12.24
C ILE A 40 -5.19 1.77 -13.75
N ALA A 41 -3.98 1.42 -14.21
CA ALA A 41 -3.71 1.19 -15.62
C ALA A 41 -4.52 0.01 -16.20
N GLN A 42 -4.78 -1.04 -15.42
CA GLN A 42 -5.66 -2.15 -15.84
C GLN A 42 -7.13 -1.72 -16.00
N LEU A 43 -7.54 -0.66 -15.31
CA LEU A 43 -8.89 -0.11 -15.35
C LEU A 43 -9.04 0.99 -16.40
N SER A 44 -8.03 1.24 -17.24
CA SER A 44 -8.06 2.29 -18.27
C SER A 44 -9.11 2.08 -19.35
N GLN A 45 -9.73 0.89 -19.44
CA GLN A 45 -10.87 0.62 -20.32
C GLN A 45 -12.15 1.32 -19.84
N PHE A 46 -12.24 1.72 -18.57
CA PHE A 46 -13.41 2.44 -18.04
C PHE A 46 -13.23 3.95 -18.24
N ASP A 47 -14.17 4.58 -18.94
CA ASP A 47 -14.18 6.03 -19.20
C ASP A 47 -14.10 6.89 -17.92
N VAL A 48 -14.59 6.37 -16.78
CA VAL A 48 -14.55 7.07 -15.49
C VAL A 48 -14.14 6.10 -14.38
N VAL A 49 -12.89 6.20 -13.93
CA VAL A 49 -12.41 5.49 -12.72
C VAL A 49 -12.63 6.38 -11.49
N ARG A 50 -13.73 6.14 -10.74
CA ARG A 50 -14.01 6.85 -9.48
C ARG A 50 -13.54 6.02 -8.28
N LEU A 51 -12.44 6.44 -7.65
CA LEU A 51 -12.00 5.85 -6.38
C LEU A 51 -12.96 6.21 -5.24
N ARG A 52 -13.60 5.21 -4.64
CA ARG A 52 -14.45 5.40 -3.47
C ARG A 52 -13.58 5.53 -2.22
N LYS A 53 -13.35 6.76 -1.75
CA LYS A 53 -12.78 7.01 -0.42
C LYS A 53 -13.78 6.55 0.65
N LYS A 54 -13.57 5.38 1.25
CA LYS A 54 -14.19 5.04 2.53
C LYS A 54 -13.33 5.68 3.62
N PRO A 55 -13.88 6.52 4.53
CA PRO A 55 -13.11 7.06 5.63
C PRO A 55 -12.80 5.91 6.62
N ALA A 56 -11.68 5.23 6.39
CA ALA A 56 -11.04 4.37 7.36
C ALA A 56 -9.77 5.08 7.85
N LEU A 57 -9.93 6.35 8.24
CA LEU A 57 -8.88 7.14 8.88
C LEU A 57 -9.48 7.82 10.12
N THR A 58 -10.06 7.02 11.02
CA THR A 58 -10.54 7.51 12.33
C THR A 58 -10.32 6.50 13.46
N PHE A 59 -9.78 5.29 13.18
CA PHE A 59 -9.51 4.29 14.21
C PHE A 59 -8.02 3.96 14.43
N ILE A 60 -7.10 4.73 13.83
CA ILE A 60 -5.66 4.63 14.08
C ILE A 60 -5.15 5.98 14.62
N PHE A 61 -5.90 6.54 15.57
CA PHE A 61 -5.45 7.61 16.47
C PHE A 61 -5.94 7.21 17.87
N CYS A 62 -5.35 6.15 18.39
CA CYS A 62 -5.44 5.79 19.80
C CYS A 62 -4.15 5.08 20.18
N VAL A 63 -3.08 5.87 20.32
CA VAL A 63 -2.23 5.94 21.51
C VAL A 63 -1.72 7.39 21.58
#